data_AF-U2HWC8-F1
#
_entry.id   AF-U2HWC8-F1
#
_cell.length_a   1.000
_cell.length_b   1.000
_cell.length_c   1.000
_cell.angle_alpha   90.00
_cell.angle_beta   90.00
_cell.angle_gamma   90.00
#
_symmetry.space_group_name_H-M   'P 1'
#
loop_
_entity.id
_entity.type
_entity.pdbx_description
1 polymer ?
#
loop_
_entity_poly.entity_id
_entity_poly.type
_entity_poly.pdbx_seq_one_letter_code
_entity_poly.pdbx_strand_id
1 'polypeptide(L)'
;MALIPKETELQEGLTIIFDDLLLKKEQVRKELLRTRKDFNSACDTHIKSGFKSEQDWIDANLCHQLKFIEYEMYCHITEVLSDFKDIYGQFPEYLEMYQTLSHIMIQLANEEKYELAAITKFWVDKIDSTIQEYSYC
;
A
#
# COMPACT_ATOMS: atom_id res chain seq x y z
N MET A 1 -30.53 21.65 2.62
CA MET A 1 -29.49 20.70 2.20
C MET A 1 -28.69 21.38 1.12
N ALA A 2 -27.40 21.63 1.37
CA ALA A 2 -26.54 22.22 0.35
C ALA A 2 -26.27 21.15 -0.72
N LEU A 3 -26.51 21.48 -1.98
CA LEU A 3 -26.09 20.66 -3.12
C LEU A 3 -24.57 20.84 -3.23
N ILE A 4 -23.83 19.86 -2.71
CA ILE A 4 -22.38 19.80 -2.91
C ILE A 4 -22.16 19.47 -4.40
N PRO A 5 -21.27 20.18 -5.12
CA PRO A 5 -20.94 19.82 -6.50
C PRO A 5 -20.38 18.39 -6.55
N LYS A 6 -20.77 17.60 -7.56
CA LYS A 6 -20.28 16.21 -7.73
C LYS A 6 -18.76 16.09 -7.77
N GLU A 7 -18.10 17.10 -8.34
CA GLU A 7 -16.65 17.19 -8.31
C GLU A 7 -16.13 17.24 -6.87
N THR A 8 -16.77 18.00 -5.99
CA THR A 8 -16.40 18.04 -4.57
C THR A 8 -16.63 16.68 -3.88
N GLU A 9 -17.73 16.00 -4.18
CA GLU A 9 -17.98 14.65 -3.64
C GLU A 9 -16.93 13.63 -4.12
N LEU A 10 -16.54 13.70 -5.41
CA LEU A 10 -15.47 12.88 -5.96
C LEU A 10 -14.14 13.13 -5.23
N GLN A 11 -13.77 14.40 -5.07
CA GLN A 11 -12.52 14.75 -4.40
C GLN A 11 -12.51 14.35 -2.92
N GLU A 12 -13.65 14.48 -2.23
CA GLU A 12 -13.82 13.95 -0.87
C GLU A 12 -13.63 12.43 -0.86
N GLY A 13 -14.23 11.69 -1.79
CA GLY A 13 -14.07 10.25 -1.93
C GLY A 13 -12.62 9.83 -2.16
N LEU A 14 -11.90 10.50 -3.06
CA LEU A 14 -10.48 10.25 -3.33
C LEU A 14 -9.61 10.57 -2.11
N THR A 15 -9.95 11.63 -1.36
CA THR A 15 -9.26 11.98 -0.11
C THR A 15 -9.44 10.89 0.95
N ILE A 16 -10.65 10.35 1.09
CA ILE A 16 -10.93 9.23 2.01
C ILE A 16 -10.12 7.99 1.61
N ILE A 17 -10.04 7.66 0.32
CA ILE A 17 -9.20 6.54 -0.15
C ILE A 17 -7.73 6.75 0.21
N PHE A 18 -7.22 7.98 0.06
CA PHE A 18 -5.85 8.30 0.39
C PHE A 18 -5.59 8.20 1.91
N ASP A 19 -6.52 8.66 2.75
CA ASP A 19 -6.42 8.53 4.20
C ASP A 19 -6.46 7.06 4.64
N ASP A 20 -7.32 6.25 4.03
CA ASP A 20 -7.36 4.80 4.20
C ASP A 20 -6.01 4.15 3.85
N LEU A 21 -5.38 4.57 2.75
CA LEU A 21 -4.06 4.09 2.34
C LEU A 21 -3.00 4.43 3.38
N LEU A 22 -3.00 5.64 3.93
CA LEU A 22 -2.08 6.05 4.99
C LEU A 22 -2.28 5.22 6.27
N LEU A 23 -3.54 4.97 6.66
CA LEU A 23 -3.86 4.11 7.80
C LEU A 23 -3.36 2.68 7.59
N LYS A 24 -3.56 2.14 6.38
CA LYS A 24 -3.10 0.79 6.04
C LYS A 24 -1.57 0.71 6.03
N LYS A 25 -0.89 1.71 5.46
CA LYS A 25 0.57 1.83 5.51
C LYS A 25 1.09 1.82 6.94
N GLU A 26 0.47 2.58 7.83
CA GLU A 26 0.88 2.63 9.25
C GLU A 26 0.61 1.31 9.98
N GLN A 27 -0.49 0.61 9.65
CA GLN A 27 -0.73 -0.73 10.16
C GLN A 27 0.40 -1.69 9.75
N VAL A 28 0.74 -1.72 8.46
CA VAL A 28 1.80 -2.60 7.93
C VAL A 28 3.17 -2.22 8.52
N ARG A 29 3.43 -0.93 8.75
CA ARG A 29 4.64 -0.48 9.47
C ARG A 29 4.76 -1.09 10.86
N LYS A 30 3.66 -1.12 11.62
CA LYS A 30 3.63 -1.73 12.97
C LYS A 30 3.88 -3.24 12.90
N GLU A 31 3.30 -3.91 11.90
CA GLU A 31 3.56 -5.33 11.65
C GLU A 31 5.02 -5.60 11.27
N LEU A 32 5.62 -4.74 10.43
CA LEU A 32 7.04 -4.80 10.08
C LEU A 32 7.95 -4.66 11.31
N LEU A 33 7.65 -3.71 12.20
CA LEU A 33 8.39 -3.55 13.46
C LEU A 33 8.27 -4.78 14.37
N ARG A 34 7.12 -5.47 14.36
CA ARG A 34 6.93 -6.72 15.09
C ARG A 34 7.76 -7.84 14.48
N THR A 35 7.67 -8.08 13.18
CA THR A 35 8.47 -9.12 12.50
C THR A 35 9.98 -8.90 12.68
N ARG A 36 10.43 -7.64 12.75
CA ARG A 36 11.83 -7.33 13.07
C ARG A 36 12.23 -7.79 14.48
N LYS A 37 11.37 -7.59 15.47
CA LYS A 37 11.62 -8.07 16.85
C LYS A 37 11.66 -9.59 16.89
N ASP A 38 10.75 -10.24 16.18
CA ASP A 38 10.68 -11.71 16.10
C ASP A 38 11.95 -12.28 15.44
N PHE A 39 12.40 -11.67 14.33
CA PHE A 39 13.68 -12.01 13.69
C PHE A 39 14.88 -11.85 14.62
N ASN A 40 14.99 -10.71 15.33
CA ASN A 40 16.09 -10.49 16.26
C ASN A 40 16.08 -11.55 17.39
N SER A 41 14.91 -11.90 17.91
CA SER A 41 14.76 -12.95 18.93
C SER A 41 15.13 -14.34 18.41
N ALA A 42 14.75 -14.67 17.17
CA ALA A 42 15.12 -15.94 16.54
C ALA A 42 16.64 -16.02 16.31
N CYS A 43 17.26 -14.91 15.88
CA CYS A 43 18.71 -14.81 15.73
C CYS A 43 19.45 -15.03 17.07
N ASP A 44 19.02 -14.35 18.14
CA ASP A 44 19.58 -14.54 19.48
C ASP A 44 19.46 -16.00 19.95
N THR A 45 18.31 -16.62 19.70
CA THR A 45 18.06 -18.02 20.07
C THR A 45 18.95 -18.97 19.28
N HIS A 46 19.11 -18.74 17.97
CA HIS A 46 19.97 -19.50 17.10
C HIS A 46 21.44 -19.44 17.55
N ILE A 47 21.93 -18.26 17.91
CA ILE A 47 23.30 -18.08 18.42
C ILE A 47 23.47 -18.79 19.77
N LYS A 48 22.55 -18.56 20.72
CA LYS A 48 22.62 -19.14 22.07
C LYS A 48 22.49 -20.66 22.08
N SER A 49 21.76 -21.24 21.12
CA SER A 49 21.60 -22.70 21.00
C SER A 49 22.82 -23.37 20.35
N GLY A 50 23.83 -22.60 19.93
CA GLY A 50 24.98 -23.12 19.19
C GLY A 50 24.60 -23.52 17.77
N PHE A 51 23.80 -22.68 17.09
CA PHE A 51 23.35 -22.84 15.71
C PHE A 51 22.40 -24.04 15.49
N LYS A 52 21.63 -24.43 16.51
CA LYS A 52 20.71 -25.57 16.44
C LYS A 52 19.28 -25.21 16.04
N SER A 53 18.97 -23.92 15.95
CA SER A 53 17.63 -23.40 15.63
C SER A 53 17.63 -22.68 14.27
N GLU A 54 18.20 -23.32 13.25
CA GLU A 54 18.39 -22.68 11.92
C GLU A 54 17.06 -22.39 11.22
N GLN A 55 16.14 -23.36 11.24
CA GLN A 55 14.85 -23.21 10.57
C GLN A 55 14.03 -22.04 11.13
N ASP A 56 13.95 -21.91 12.47
CA ASP A 56 13.23 -20.80 13.11
C ASP A 56 13.80 -19.43 12.71
N TRP A 57 15.12 -19.34 12.57
CA TRP A 57 15.79 -18.11 12.12
C TRP A 57 15.51 -17.81 10.65
N ILE A 58 15.59 -18.82 9.77
CA ILE A 58 15.26 -18.69 8.34
C ILE A 58 13.80 -18.23 8.17
N ASP A 59 12.87 -18.87 8.87
CA ASP A 59 11.44 -18.55 8.76
C ASP A 59 11.15 -17.13 9.25
N ALA A 60 11.75 -16.73 10.38
CA ALA A 60 11.62 -15.37 10.88
C ALA A 60 12.23 -14.32 9.93
N ASN A 61 13.36 -14.65 9.28
CA ASN A 61 13.97 -13.79 8.28
C ASN A 61 13.08 -13.62 7.04
N LEU A 62 12.55 -14.73 6.50
CA LEU A 62 11.65 -14.70 5.34
C LEU A 62 10.39 -13.89 5.65
N CYS A 63 9.78 -14.10 6.82
CA CYS A 63 8.61 -13.34 7.27
C CYS A 63 8.91 -11.83 7.34
N HIS A 64 10.05 -11.44 7.91
CA HIS A 64 10.46 -10.04 7.97
C HIS A 64 10.69 -9.44 6.57
N GLN A 65 11.36 -10.18 5.68
CA GLN A 65 11.63 -9.74 4.31
C GLN A 65 10.34 -9.55 3.51
N LEU A 66 9.41 -10.50 3.55
CA LEU A 66 8.12 -10.37 2.87
C LEU A 66 7.33 -9.17 3.38
N LYS A 67 7.29 -8.98 4.70
CA LYS A 67 6.61 -7.83 5.31
C LYS A 67 7.27 -6.50 4.96
N PHE A 68 8.60 -6.48 4.77
CA PHE A 68 9.33 -5.30 4.32
C PHE A 68 8.93 -4.93 2.88
N ILE A 69 8.91 -5.91 1.97
CA ILE A 69 8.50 -5.68 0.58
C ILE A 69 7.06 -5.18 0.50
N GLU A 70 6.14 -5.77 1.30
CA GLU A 70 4.76 -5.28 1.41
C GLU A 70 4.72 -3.80 1.84
N TYR A 71 5.47 -3.44 2.89
CA TYR A 71 5.53 -2.06 3.38
C TYR A 71 6.05 -1.08 2.33
N GLU A 72 7.13 -1.44 1.63
CA GLU A 72 7.71 -0.63 0.55
C GLU A 72 6.68 -0.39 -0.57
N MET A 73 5.85 -1.38 -0.88
CA MET A 73 4.77 -1.19 -1.86
C MET A 73 3.76 -0.14 -1.40
N TYR A 74 3.34 -0.14 -0.13
CA TYR A 74 2.45 0.89 0.39
C TYR A 74 3.09 2.28 0.40
N CYS A 75 4.40 2.38 0.68
CA CYS A 75 5.16 3.63 0.52
C CYS A 75 5.11 4.11 -0.93
N HIS A 76 5.43 3.24 -1.89
CA HIS A 76 5.45 3.57 -3.30
C HIS A 76 4.08 4.03 -3.82
N ILE A 77 2.99 3.34 -3.47
CA ILE A 77 1.63 3.78 -3.83
C ILE A 77 1.34 5.16 -3.24
N THR A 78 1.70 5.39 -1.97
CA THR A 78 1.47 6.69 -1.32
C THR A 78 2.22 7.81 -2.03
N GLU A 79 3.48 7.59 -2.41
CA GLU A 79 4.30 8.55 -3.15
C GLU A 79 3.65 8.90 -4.49
N VAL A 80 3.29 7.88 -5.28
CA VAL A 80 2.61 8.07 -6.56
C VAL A 80 1.34 8.90 -6.42
N LEU A 81 0.46 8.58 -5.47
CA LEU A 81 -0.77 9.36 -5.28
C LEU A 81 -0.47 10.78 -4.79
N SER A 82 0.55 10.94 -3.95
CA SER A 82 0.92 12.25 -3.40
C SER A 82 1.42 13.22 -4.46
N ASP A 83 2.04 12.72 -5.54
CA ASP A 83 2.49 13.54 -6.68
C ASP A 83 1.33 14.23 -7.42
N PHE A 84 0.12 13.66 -7.35
CA PHE A 84 -1.10 14.24 -7.94
C PHE A 84 -1.92 15.08 -6.94
N LYS A 85 -1.46 15.18 -5.68
CA LYS A 85 -2.17 15.92 -4.63
C LYS A 85 -1.73 17.37 -4.62
N ASP A 86 -2.68 18.29 -4.77
CA ASP A 86 -2.41 19.72 -4.78
C ASP A 86 -2.20 20.31 -3.37
N ILE A 87 -1.91 21.62 -3.30
CA ILE A 87 -1.69 22.35 -2.04
C ILE A 87 -2.95 22.41 -1.15
N TYR A 88 -4.13 22.17 -1.71
CA TYR A 88 -5.40 22.13 -0.99
C TYR A 88 -5.77 20.70 -0.57
N GLY A 89 -4.94 19.72 -0.93
CA GLY A 89 -5.15 18.32 -0.63
C GLY A 89 -6.13 17.62 -1.56
N GLN A 90 -6.41 18.18 -2.73
CA GLN A 90 -7.29 17.62 -3.75
C GLN A 90 -6.47 16.92 -4.84
N PHE A 91 -7.11 16.09 -5.65
CA PHE A 91 -6.53 15.35 -6.78
C PHE A 91 -7.12 15.88 -8.10
N PRO A 92 -6.70 17.05 -8.59
CA PRO A 92 -7.24 17.62 -9.82
C PRO A 92 -6.98 16.75 -11.07
N GLU A 93 -5.88 15.99 -11.06
CA GLU A 93 -5.45 15.11 -12.16
C GLU A 93 -5.75 13.62 -11.85
N TYR A 94 -6.89 13.35 -11.17
CA TYR A 94 -7.23 12.00 -10.68
C TYR A 94 -7.31 10.92 -11.78
N LEU A 95 -7.60 11.28 -13.03
CA LEU A 95 -7.59 10.34 -14.16
C LEU A 95 -6.16 9.90 -14.50
N GLU A 96 -5.21 10.82 -14.51
CA GLU A 96 -3.79 10.52 -14.76
C GLU A 96 -3.19 9.75 -13.58
N MET A 97 -3.59 10.10 -12.36
CA MET A 97 -3.29 9.36 -11.14
C MET A 97 -3.74 7.89 -11.24
N TYR A 98 -5.01 7.67 -11.60
CA TYR A 98 -5.57 6.34 -11.79
C TYR A 98 -4.83 5.54 -12.88
N GLN A 99 -4.56 6.17 -14.02
CA GLN A 99 -3.84 5.53 -15.13
C GLN A 99 -2.41 5.16 -14.74
N THR A 100 -1.72 6.04 -14.02
CA THR A 100 -0.36 5.81 -13.54
C THR A 100 -0.31 4.61 -12.59
N LEU A 101 -1.20 4.57 -11.61
CA LEU A 101 -1.26 3.46 -10.65
C LEU A 101 -1.67 2.14 -11.34
N SER A 102 -2.60 2.20 -12.30
CA SER A 102 -3.01 1.05 -13.12
C SER A 102 -1.85 0.50 -13.96
N HIS A 103 -1.02 1.38 -14.52
CA HIS A 103 0.16 0.96 -15.26
C HIS A 103 1.17 0.24 -14.36
N ILE A 104 1.43 0.77 -13.16
CA ILE A 104 2.30 0.12 -12.17
C ILE A 104 1.77 -1.27 -11.80
N MET A 105 0.47 -1.40 -11.56
CA MET A 105 -0.17 -2.70 -11.30
C MET A 105 0.07 -3.71 -12.43
N ILE A 106 -0.12 -3.30 -13.69
CA ILE A 106 0.09 -4.16 -14.86
C ILE A 106 1.57 -4.54 -14.99
N GLN A 107 2.48 -3.59 -14.79
CA GLN A 107 3.91 -3.86 -14.84
C GLN A 107 4.33 -4.89 -13.78
N LEU A 108 3.84 -4.76 -12.54
CA LEU A 108 4.10 -5.74 -11.48
C LEU A 108 3.61 -7.14 -11.86
N ALA A 109 2.42 -7.24 -12.48
CA ALA A 109 1.90 -8.51 -12.96
C ALA A 109 2.74 -9.11 -14.11
N ASN A 110 3.24 -8.28 -15.03
CA ASN A 110 4.12 -8.69 -16.12
C ASN A 110 5.50 -9.16 -15.61
N GLU A 111 5.97 -8.61 -14.50
CA GLU A 111 7.19 -9.02 -13.80
C GLU A 111 6.97 -10.21 -12.85
N GLU A 112 5.80 -10.86 -12.90
CA GLU A 112 5.40 -11.99 -12.04
C GLU A 112 5.39 -11.66 -10.52
N LYS A 113 5.37 -10.38 -10.15
CA LYS A 113 5.27 -9.90 -8.77
C LYS A 113 3.80 -9.86 -8.31
N TYR A 114 3.14 -11.01 -8.36
CA TYR A 114 1.68 -11.10 -8.21
C TYR A 114 1.14 -10.58 -6.87
N GLU A 115 1.86 -10.78 -5.77
CA GLU A 115 1.44 -10.27 -4.45
C GLU A 115 1.41 -8.74 -4.43
N LEU A 116 2.42 -8.10 -5.01
CA LEU A 116 2.51 -6.63 -5.10
C LEU A 116 1.49 -6.08 -6.11
N ALA A 117 1.29 -6.79 -7.21
CA ALA A 117 0.24 -6.46 -8.18
C ALA A 117 -1.14 -6.50 -7.52
N ALA A 118 -1.42 -7.50 -6.67
CA ALA A 118 -2.68 -7.61 -5.95
C ALA A 118 -2.89 -6.48 -4.94
N ILE A 119 -1.85 -6.08 -4.20
CA ILE A 119 -1.90 -4.91 -3.30
C ILE A 119 -2.23 -3.64 -4.10
N THR A 120 -1.54 -3.44 -5.23
CA THR A 120 -1.75 -2.26 -6.08
C THR A 120 -3.16 -2.27 -6.68
N LYS A 121 -3.60 -3.43 -7.18
CA LYS A 121 -4.94 -3.63 -7.75
C LYS A 121 -6.05 -3.23 -6.78
N PHE A 122 -5.93 -3.61 -5.50
CA PHE A 122 -6.92 -3.25 -4.50
C PHE A 122 -7.17 -1.73 -4.43
N TRP A 123 -6.11 -0.93 -4.53
CA TRP A 123 -6.21 0.53 -4.51
C TRP A 123 -6.69 1.10 -5.85
N VAL A 124 -6.22 0.52 -6.96
CA VAL A 124 -6.71 0.87 -8.32
C VAL A 124 -8.22 0.65 -8.41
N ASP A 125 -8.73 -0.49 -7.96
CA ASP A 125 -10.16 -0.82 -7.98
C ASP A 125 -10.99 0.15 -7.12
N LYS A 126 -10.48 0.52 -5.94
CA LYS A 126 -11.12 1.52 -5.07
C LYS A 126 -11.24 2.88 -5.77
N ILE A 127 -10.15 3.34 -6.38
CA ILE A 127 -10.11 4.62 -7.11
C ILE A 127 -11.08 4.58 -8.30
N ASP A 128 -11.04 3.52 -9.11
CA ASP A 128 -11.95 3.35 -10.25
C ASP A 128 -13.42 3.36 -9.81
N SER A 129 -13.75 2.62 -8.75
CA SER A 129 -15.11 2.56 -8.21
C SER A 129 -15.61 3.94 -7.78
N THR A 130 -14.77 4.70 -7.08
CA THR A 130 -15.09 6.08 -6.68
C THR A 130 -15.23 7.00 -7.89
N ILE A 131 -14.35 6.92 -8.88
CA ILE A 131 -14.49 7.71 -10.11
C ILE A 131 -15.82 7.39 -10.82
N GLN A 132 -16.15 6.11 -10.97
CA GLN A 132 -17.37 5.67 -11.64
C GLN A 132 -18.65 6.10 -10.91
N GLU A 133 -18.66 6.02 -9.57
CA GLU A 133 -19.79 6.44 -8.74
C GLU A 133 -20.16 7.92 -8.98
N TYR A 134 -19.17 8.79 -9.15
CA TYR A 134 -19.38 10.22 -9.32
C TYR A 134 -19.36 10.71 -10.78
N SER A 135 -18.96 9.88 -11.75
CA SER A 135 -18.90 10.23 -13.18
C SER A 135 -20.21 10.04 -13.96
N TYR A 136 -21.14 9.19 -13.51
CA TYR A 136 -22.30 8.73 -14.31
C TYR A 136 -23.68 9.28 -13.91
N CYS A 137 -23.77 10.47 -13.31
CA CYS A 137 -25.06 11.15 -13.09
C CYS A 137 -25.03 12.60 -13.56
#